data_AF-A0A6C0AS47-F1
#
_entry.id   AF-A0A6C0AS47-F1
#
_cell.length_a   1.000
_cell.length_b   1.000
_cell.length_c   1.000
_cell.angle_alpha   90.00
_cell.angle_beta   90.00
_cell.angle_gamma   90.00
#
_symmetry.space_group_name_H-M   'P 1'
#
loop_
_entity.id
_entity.type
_entity.pdbx_description
1 polymer ?
#
loop_
_entity_poly.entity_id
_entity_poly.type
_entity_poly.pdbx_seq_one_letter_code
_entity_poly.pdbx_strand_id
1 'polypeptide(L)' 'MASTRSMSKNKTHKRKIYRMRVKSSPCRKLGKATCRRKYGCKTASGSKRTYCRKRMNRSVYTFSHLKRPF' A
#
# COMPACT_ATOMS: atom_id res chain seq x y z
N MET A 1 13.09 22.60 -15.59
CA MET A 1 14.01 22.26 -14.48
C MET A 1 14.45 20.80 -14.61
N ALA A 2 15.75 20.55 -14.79
CA ALA A 2 16.29 19.19 -14.80
C ALA A 2 16.32 18.61 -13.36
N SER A 3 15.91 17.35 -13.18
CA SER A 3 16.01 16.68 -11.87
C SER A 3 17.47 16.43 -11.52
N THR A 4 17.92 16.88 -10.35
CA THR A 4 19.28 16.64 -9.89
C THR A 4 19.51 15.15 -9.56
N ARG A 5 20.78 14.71 -9.59
CA ARG A 5 21.18 13.32 -9.31
C ARG A 5 20.71 12.84 -7.93
N SER A 6 20.72 13.71 -6.92
CA SER A 6 20.22 13.44 -5.56
C SER A 6 18.70 13.28 -5.53
N MET A 7 17.94 14.11 -6.26
CA MET A 7 16.48 13.97 -6.39
C MET A 7 16.08 12.65 -7.07
N SER A 8 16.81 12.23 -8.10
CA SER A 8 16.58 10.94 -8.78
C SER A 8 16.78 9.74 -7.85
N LYS A 9 17.85 9.73 -7.04
CA LYS A 9 18.09 8.67 -6.03
C LYS A 9 16.96 8.61 -5.00
N ASN A 10 16.52 9.76 -4.49
CA ASN A 10 15.41 9.84 -3.52
C ASN A 10 14.09 9.30 -4.09
N LYS A 11 13.78 9.60 -5.36
CA LYS A 11 12.59 9.07 -6.03
C LYS A 11 12.62 7.55 -6.13
N THR A 12 13.77 6.98 -6.50
CA THR A 12 13.98 5.52 -6.58
C THR A 12 13.85 4.86 -5.22
N HIS A 13 14.43 5.46 -4.18
CA HIS A 13 14.32 4.98 -2.80
C HIS A 13 12.86 4.93 -2.32
N LYS A 14 12.11 6.03 -2.50
CA LYS A 14 10.67 6.10 -2.15
C LYS A 14 9.85 5.03 -2.88
N ARG A 15 10.14 4.79 -4.17
CA ARG A 15 9.52 3.71 -4.97
C ARG A 15 9.85 2.32 -4.42
N LYS A 16 11.10 2.07 -4.01
CA LYS A 16 11.53 0.81 -3.39
C LYS A 16 10.77 0.55 -2.09
N ILE A 17 10.73 1.53 -1.18
CA ILE A 17 9.98 1.41 0.09
C ILE A 17 8.49 1.17 -0.18
N TYR A 18 7.88 1.89 -1.13
CA TYR A 18 6.49 1.67 -1.52
C TYR A 18 6.26 0.23 -2.02
N ARG A 19 7.11 -0.26 -2.93
CA ARG A 19 7.03 -1.63 -3.44
C ARG A 19 7.12 -2.66 -2.31
N MET A 20 8.04 -2.49 -1.37
CA MET A 20 8.16 -3.39 -0.22
C MET A 20 6.89 -3.40 0.62
N ARG A 21 6.36 -2.22 0.99
CA ARG A 21 5.11 -2.07 1.75
C ARG A 21 3.90 -2.72 1.06
N VAL A 22 3.83 -2.62 -0.26
CA VAL A 22 2.75 -3.26 -1.03
C VAL A 22 2.94 -4.77 -1.09
N LYS A 23 4.17 -5.25 -1.29
CA LYS A 23 4.47 -6.69 -1.35
C LYS A 23 4.18 -7.41 -0.03
N SER A 24 4.51 -6.79 1.10
CA SER A 24 4.26 -7.34 2.44
C SER A 24 2.83 -7.16 2.93
N SER A 25 1.97 -6.46 2.18
CA SER A 25 0.62 -6.17 2.61
C SER A 25 -0.25 -7.43 2.67
N PRO A 26 -0.95 -7.69 3.79
CA PRO A 26 -1.85 -8.84 3.91
C PRO A 26 -3.03 -8.75 2.93
N CYS A 27 -3.35 -7.56 2.41
CA CYS A 27 -4.41 -7.39 1.40
C CYS A 27 -4.02 -7.98 0.04
N ARG A 28 -2.73 -8.01 -0.31
CA ARG A 28 -2.28 -8.40 -1.67
C ARG A 28 -2.51 -9.89 -1.96
N LYS A 29 -2.56 -10.72 -0.92
CA LYS A 29 -2.80 -12.16 -1.02
C LYS A 29 -4.30 -12.53 -1.01
N LEU A 30 -5.19 -11.55 -0.87
CA LEU A 30 -6.63 -11.81 -0.74
C LEU A 30 -7.32 -11.84 -2.10
N GLY A 31 -8.22 -12.82 -2.25
CA GLY A 31 -9.20 -12.87 -3.33
C GLY A 31 -10.28 -11.80 -3.19
N LYS A 32 -11.09 -11.61 -4.23
CA LYS A 32 -12.10 -10.53 -4.31
C LYS A 32 -13.16 -10.61 -3.21
N ALA A 33 -13.57 -11.82 -2.81
CA ALA A 33 -14.56 -12.04 -1.76
C ALA A 33 -13.97 -11.73 -0.36
N THR A 34 -12.78 -12.27 -0.05
CA THR A 34 -12.12 -12.05 1.24
C THR A 34 -11.63 -10.62 1.42
N CYS A 35 -11.28 -9.93 0.32
CA CYS A 35 -10.89 -8.53 0.36
C CYS A 35 -11.97 -7.59 0.91
N ARG A 36 -13.24 -7.84 0.55
CA ARG A 36 -14.37 -6.99 1.00
C ARG A 36 -14.69 -7.15 2.48
N ARG A 37 -14.42 -8.34 3.03
CA ARG A 37 -14.66 -8.66 4.45
C ARG A 37 -13.50 -8.23 5.34
N LYS A 38 -12.28 -8.11 4.80
CA LYS A 38 -11.10 -7.79 5.59
C LYS A 38 -11.00 -6.29 5.88
N TYR A 39 -11.06 -5.95 7.16
CA TYR A 39 -10.84 -4.59 7.64
C TYR A 39 -9.49 -4.04 7.16
N GLY A 40 -9.48 -2.77 6.71
CA GLY A 40 -8.29 -2.10 6.20
C GLY A 40 -7.90 -2.45 4.76
N CYS A 41 -8.63 -3.34 4.07
CA CYS A 41 -8.46 -3.64 2.65
C CYS A 41 -9.58 -3.04 1.80
N LYS A 42 -9.31 -2.78 0.52
CA LYS A 42 -10.29 -2.40 -0.48
C LYS A 42 -9.98 -3.03 -1.83
N THR A 43 -11.03 -3.37 -2.57
CA THR A 43 -10.91 -3.77 -3.97
C THR A 43 -10.60 -2.54 -4.83
N ALA A 44 -9.74 -2.72 -5.82
CA ALA A 44 -9.39 -1.70 -6.79
C ALA A 44 -9.41 -2.30 -8.20
N SER A 45 -9.96 -1.56 -9.15
CA SER A 45 -9.95 -1.94 -10.56
C SER A 45 -8.67 -1.41 -11.20
N GLY A 46 -7.79 -2.33 -11.60
CA GLY A 46 -6.67 -2.01 -12.49
C GLY A 46 -7.09 -2.23 -13.95
N SER A 47 -6.26 -1.74 -14.88
CA SER A 47 -6.53 -1.85 -16.32
C SER A 47 -6.73 -3.29 -16.83
N LYS A 48 -6.06 -4.28 -16.22
CA LYS A 48 -6.15 -5.69 -16.62
C LYS A 48 -6.98 -6.58 -15.69
N ARG A 49 -7.13 -6.19 -14.43
CA ARG A 49 -7.80 -7.01 -13.41
C ARG A 49 -8.21 -6.20 -12.19
N THR A 50 -9.24 -6.67 -11.50
CA THR A 50 -9.55 -6.21 -10.14
C THR A 50 -8.60 -6.87 -9.14
N TYR A 51 -8.05 -6.12 -8.20
CA TYR A 51 -7.15 -6.63 -7.17
C TYR A 51 -7.44 -6.01 -5.81
N CYS A 52 -7.02 -6.70 -4.75
CA CYS A 52 -7.14 -6.21 -3.39
C CYS A 52 -5.91 -5.37 -2.99
N ARG A 53 -6.13 -4.21 -2.38
CA ARG A 53 -5.06 -3.34 -1.85
C ARG A 53 -5.43 -2.77 -0.48
N LYS A 54 -4.45 -2.23 0.25
CA LYS A 54 -4.72 -1.50 1.49
C LYS A 54 -5.59 -0.26 1.21
N ARG A 55 -6.53 0.02 2.11
CA ARG A 55 -7.40 1.21 2.05
C ARG A 55 -6.61 2.49 2.35
N MET A 56 -5.70 2.43 3.31
CA MET A 56 -4.83 3.55 3.68
C MET A 56 -3.35 3.17 3.52
N ASN A 57 -2.63 3.97 2.73
CA ASN A 57 -1.16 4.03 2.74
C ASN A 57 -0.75 5.32 3.48
N ARG A 58 -1.18 5.49 4.73
CA ARG A 58 -0.60 6.57 5.55
C ARG A 58 0.89 6.28 5.67
N SER A 59 1.71 7.27 5.33
CA SER A 59 3.16 7.19 5.51
C SER A 59 3.43 6.77 6.95
N VAL A 60 4.43 5.93 7.15
CA VAL A 60 4.77 5.38 8.46
C VAL A 60 5.21 6.54 9.34
N TYR A 61 4.26 7.09 10.10
CA TYR A 61 4.46 7.67 11.41
C TYR A 61 3.24 7.19 12.19
N THR A 62 3.50 6.37 13.19
CA THR A 62 2.57 5.91 14.25
C THR A 62 1.32 5.14 13.80
N PHE A 63 1.43 3.81 13.76
CA PHE A 63 0.27 2.91 13.88
C PHE A 63 0.55 1.82 14.93
N SER A 64 0.96 2.24 16.12
CA SER A 64 1.15 1.34 17.27
C SER A 64 0.03 1.45 18.31
N HIS A 65 -0.96 2.34 18.16
CA HIS A 65 -1.95 2.61 19.22
C HIS A 65 -3.44 2.59 18.85
N LEU A 66 -3.84 1.92 17.77
CA LEU A 66 -5.27 1.67 17.54
C LEU A 66 -5.56 0.17 17.49
N LYS A 67 -5.32 -0.48 18.63
CA LYS A 67 -6.29 -1.44 19.16
C LYS A 67 -7.58 -0.65 19.38
N ARG A 68 -8.56 -0.79 18.51
CA ARG A 68 -9.95 -0.50 18.85
C ARG A 68 -10.76 -1.78 18.58
N PRO A 69 -11.23 -2.46 19.64
CA PRO A 69 -12.21 -3.52 19.51
C PRO A 69 -13.60 -2.92 19.23
N PHE A 70 -14.48 -3.78 18.72
CA PHE A 70 -15.87 -3.59 18.28
C PHE A 70 -16.05 -3.02 16.86
#